data_AF-A0A9C7VL04-F1
#
_entry.id   AF-A0A9C7VL04-F1
#
_cell.length_a   1.000
_cell.length_b   1.000
_cell.length_c   1.000
_cell.angle_alpha   90.00
_cell.angle_beta   90.00
_cell.angle_gamma   90.00
#
_symmetry.space_group_name_H-M   'P 1'
#
loop_
_entity.id
_entity.type
_entity.pdbx_description
1 polymer ?
#
loop_
_entity_poly.entity_id
_entity_poly.type
_entity_poly.pdbx_seq_one_letter_code
_entity_poly.pdbx_strand_id
1 'polypeptide(L)' 'MKAHKRIAMYPLEVKNVYGSDTFKLVHTREELAERFGVARPSVSRIFSELEKEEIIEISGKYVKIVDESSLKKILGK' A
#
# COMPACT_ATOMS: atom_id res chain seq x y z
N MET A 1 10.69 -3.36 12.04
CA MET A 1 9.82 -3.70 10.89
C MET A 1 10.49 -3.26 9.59
N LYS A 2 10.65 -4.15 8.60
CA LYS A 2 11.29 -3.79 7.31
C LYS A 2 10.42 -2.80 6.52
N ALA A 3 11.03 -1.92 5.72
CA ALA A 3 10.36 -0.90 4.89
C ALA A 3 9.19 -1.45 4.06
N HIS A 4 9.38 -2.62 3.45
CA HIS A 4 8.36 -3.36 2.69
C HIS A 4 7.06 -3.55 3.48
N LYS A 5 7.15 -4.07 4.71
CA LYS A 5 5.98 -4.31 5.56
C LYS A 5 5.26 -3.02 5.96
N ARG A 6 6.01 -1.94 6.22
CA ARG A 6 5.40 -0.63 6.56
C ARG A 6 4.57 -0.08 5.42
N ILE A 7 5.08 -0.17 4.19
CA ILE A 7 4.37 0.33 3.01
C ILE A 7 3.20 -0.58 2.65
N ALA A 8 3.37 -1.90 2.68
CA ALA A 8 2.30 -2.87 2.40
C ALA A 8 1.16 -2.83 3.44
N MET A 9 1.40 -2.30 4.63
CA MET A 9 0.37 -2.11 5.65
C MET A 9 -0.59 -0.96 5.33
N TYR A 10 -0.14 0.03 4.56
CA TYR A 10 -0.92 1.25 4.29
C TYR A 10 -2.29 0.99 3.64
N PRO A 11 -2.43 0.16 2.57
CA PRO A 11 -3.74 -0.13 2.00
C PRO A 11 -4.73 -0.71 3.02
N LEU A 12 -4.27 -1.61 3.91
CA LEU A 12 -5.11 -2.19 4.96
C LEU A 12 -5.50 -1.17 6.03
N GLU A 13 -4.60 -0.26 6.41
CA GLU A 13 -4.92 0.84 7.32
C GLU A 13 -6.04 1.71 6.75
N VAL A 14 -5.92 2.09 5.48
CA VAL A 14 -6.93 2.92 4.80
C VAL A 14 -8.26 2.16 4.70
N LYS A 15 -8.25 0.88 4.31
CA LYS A 15 -9.44 0.04 4.32
C LYS A 15 -10.12 0.01 5.70
N ASN A 16 -9.35 -0.18 6.78
CA ASN A 16 -9.91 -0.25 8.13
C ASN A 16 -10.55 1.06 8.58
N VAL A 17 -10.06 2.21 8.08
CA VAL A 17 -10.62 3.53 8.38
C VAL A 17 -11.91 3.79 7.57
N TYR A 18 -11.92 3.47 6.28
CA TYR A 18 -13.03 3.81 5.38
C TYR A 18 -14.06 2.68 5.16
N GLY A 19 -13.75 1.45 5.58
CA GLY A 19 -14.61 0.27 5.40
C GLY A 19 -14.74 -0.20 3.93
N SER A 20 -13.82 0.21 3.06
CA SER A 20 -13.88 -0.05 1.61
C SER A 20 -12.55 -0.58 1.07
N ASP A 21 -12.63 -1.57 0.17
CA ASP A 21 -11.48 -2.11 -0.56
C ASP A 21 -10.95 -1.14 -1.62
N THR A 22 -11.78 -0.20 -2.06
CA THR A 22 -11.39 0.86 -3.00
C THR A 22 -11.34 2.19 -2.27
N PHE A 23 -10.22 2.89 -2.39
CA PHE A 23 -10.02 4.18 -1.75
C PHE A 23 -9.14 5.10 -2.60
N LYS A 24 -9.27 6.40 -2.35
CA LYS A 24 -8.39 7.41 -2.93
C LYS A 24 -7.11 7.52 -2.10
N LEU A 25 -5.95 7.41 -2.74
CA LEU A 25 -4.67 7.83 -2.17
C LEU A 25 -4.72 9.34 -1.93
N VAL A 26 -4.92 9.72 -0.67
CA VAL A 26 -4.83 11.12 -0.22
C VAL A 26 -3.38 11.56 -0.05
N HIS A 27 -2.48 10.62 0.26
CA HIS A 27 -1.06 10.87 0.40
C HIS A 27 -0.30 10.64 -0.91
N THR A 28 0.62 11.55 -1.21
CA THR A 28 1.63 11.45 -2.26
C THR A 28 2.69 10.41 -1.89
N ARG A 29 3.51 10.01 -2.88
CA ARG A 29 4.62 9.08 -2.64
C ARG A 29 5.67 9.68 -1.69
N GLU A 30 5.92 10.98 -1.81
CA GLU A 30 6.78 11.77 -0.91
C GLU A 30 6.26 11.74 0.54
N GLU A 31 4.98 12.06 0.79
CA GLU A 31 4.41 12.04 2.15
C GLU A 31 4.44 10.65 2.78
N LEU A 32 4.18 9.60 1.98
CA LEU A 32 4.32 8.21 2.45
C LEU A 32 5.78 7.87 2.77
N ALA A 33 6.73 8.38 1.99
CA ALA A 33 8.15 8.15 2.21
C ALA A 33 8.62 8.76 3.54
N GLU A 34 8.21 10.01 3.80
CA GLU A 34 8.45 10.70 5.07
C GLU A 34 7.78 9.96 6.23
N ARG A 35 6.49 9.60 6.10
CA ARG A 35 5.75 8.84 7.12
C ARG A 35 6.45 7.54 7.51
N PHE A 36 7.02 6.81 6.56
CA PHE A 36 7.64 5.52 6.80
C PHE A 36 9.15 5.56 7.04
N GLY A 37 9.77 6.75 6.96
CA GLY A 37 11.22 6.94 7.08
C GLY A 37 11.99 6.17 6.01
N VAL A 38 11.54 6.25 4.75
CA VAL A 38 12.12 5.55 3.59
C VAL A 38 12.33 6.52 2.44
N ALA A 39 13.14 6.14 1.45
CA ALA A 39 13.27 6.94 0.24
C ALA A 39 12.00 6.83 -0.62
N ARG A 40 11.59 7.91 -1.27
CA ARG A 40 10.42 7.92 -2.16
C ARG A 40 10.45 6.86 -3.26
N PRO A 41 11.58 6.58 -3.94
CA PRO A 41 11.66 5.46 -4.89
C PRO A 41 11.30 4.10 -4.28
N SER A 42 11.54 3.89 -2.98
CA SER A 42 11.17 2.66 -2.28
C SER A 42 9.66 2.50 -2.17
N VAL A 43 8.93 3.59 -1.88
CA VAL A 43 7.45 3.58 -1.87
C VAL A 43 6.92 3.21 -3.24
N SER A 44 7.38 3.90 -4.30
CA SER A 44 6.94 3.61 -5.66
C SER A 44 7.24 2.17 -6.06
N ARG A 45 8.45 1.66 -5.80
CA ARG A 45 8.83 0.27 -6.10
C ARG A 45 7.89 -0.72 -5.42
N ILE A 46 7.62 -0.56 -4.13
CA ILE A 46 6.78 -1.51 -3.40
C ILE A 46 5.32 -1.46 -3.88
N PHE A 47 4.77 -0.28 -4.17
CA PHE A 47 3.44 -0.18 -4.77
C PHE A 47 3.37 -0.86 -6.13
N SER A 48 4.40 -0.69 -6.98
CA SER A 48 4.49 -1.39 -8.26
C SER A 48 4.66 -2.90 -8.12
N GLU A 49 5.37 -3.38 -7.09
CA GLU A 49 5.48 -4.81 -6.78
C GLU A 49 4.12 -5.38 -6.37
N LEU A 50 3.39 -4.72 -5.46
CA LEU A 50 2.04 -5.13 -5.05
C LEU A 50 1.05 -5.13 -6.23
N GLU A 51 1.18 -4.17 -7.15
CA GLU A 51 0.36 -4.12 -8.36
C GLU A 51 0.70 -5.25 -9.33
N LYS A 52 1.99 -5.51 -9.55
CA LYS A 52 2.45 -6.61 -10.40
C LYS A 52 2.07 -7.99 -9.87
N GLU A 53 1.99 -8.14 -8.55
CA GLU A 53 1.54 -9.36 -7.88
C GLU A 53 0.01 -9.48 -7.81
N GLU A 54 -0.74 -8.58 -8.47
CA GLU A 54 -2.21 -8.55 -8.48
C GLU A 54 -2.83 -8.44 -7.07
N ILE A 55 -2.07 -7.90 -6.12
CA ILE A 55 -2.49 -7.71 -4.73
C ILE A 55 -3.31 -6.42 -4.61
N ILE A 56 -2.90 -5.39 -5.36
CA ILE A 56 -3.62 -4.12 -5.49
C ILE A 56 -3.74 -3.75 -6.97
N GLU A 57 -4.73 -2.92 -7.29
CA GLU A 57 -4.84 -2.22 -8.57
C GLU A 57 -4.67 -0.71 -8.32
N ILE A 58 -3.91 -0.02 -9.17
CA ILE A 58 -3.76 1.44 -9.10
C ILE A 58 -4.38 2.06 -10.35
N SER A 59 -5.37 2.93 -10.16
CA SER A 59 -6.01 3.71 -11.23
C SER A 59 -5.94 5.20 -10.89
N GLY A 60 -4.90 5.87 -11.42
CA GLY A 60 -4.61 7.27 -11.14
C GLY A 60 -4.35 7.50 -9.64
N LYS A 61 -5.30 8.14 -8.95
CA LYS A 61 -5.24 8.36 -7.49
C LYS A 61 -6.04 7.33 -6.69
N TYR A 62 -6.64 6.33 -7.33
CA TYR A 62 -7.41 5.30 -6.66
C TYR A 62 -6.58 4.02 -6.52
N VAL A 63 -6.72 3.37 -5.38
CA VAL A 63 -6.19 2.03 -5.13
C VAL A 63 -7.35 1.13 -4.76
N LYS A 64 -7.36 -0.07 -5.33
CA LYS A 64 -8.28 -1.14 -4.98
C LYS A 64 -7.46 -2.32 -4.46
N ILE A 65 -7.84 -2.85 -3.30
CA ILE A 65 -7.29 -4.10 -2.78
C ILE A 65 -7.97 -5.24 -3.54
N VAL A 66 -7.18 -6.07 -4.21
CA VAL A 66 -7.66 -7.22 -4.99
C VAL A 66 -7.47 -8.51 -4.20
N ASP A 67 -6.33 -8.66 -3.50
CA ASP A 67 -6.06 -9.80 -2.63
C ASP A 67 -5.62 -9.36 -1.22
N GLU A 68 -6.60 -9.19 -0.33
CA GLU A 68 -6.35 -8.87 1.07
C GLU A 68 -5.60 -10.00 1.81
N SER A 69 -5.80 -11.26 1.40
CA SER A 69 -5.16 -12.41 2.05
C SER A 69 -3.66 -12.39 1.82
N SER A 70 -3.22 -12.06 0.60
CA SER A 70 -1.80 -11.89 0.29
C SER A 70 -1.19 -10.68 1.01
N LEU A 71 -1.91 -9.56 1.15
CA LEU A 71 -1.45 -8.45 2.01
C LEU A 71 -1.24 -8.90 3.46
N LYS A 72 -2.18 -9.66 4.04
CA LYS A 72 -2.06 -10.19 5.41
C LYS A 72 -0.85 -11.12 5.55
N LYS A 73 -0.64 -12.02 4.59
CA LYS A 73 0.54 -12.91 4.55
C LYS A 73 1.86 -12.13 4.53
N ILE A 74 1.97 -11.06 3.74
CA ILE A 74 3.15 -10.18 3.70
C ILE A 74 3.43 -9.59 5.09
N LEU A 75 2.37 -9.23 5.83
CA LEU A 75 2.50 -8.68 7.17
C LEU A 75 2.83 -9.77 8.21
N GLY A 76 2.57 -11.04 7.92
CA GLY A 76 2.65 -12.15 8.86
C GLY A 76 1.43 -12.24 9.78
N LYS A 77 0.28 -11.79 9.27
CA LYS A 77 -1.04 -11.94 9.88
C LYS A 77 -1.80 -13.09 9.24
#